data_AF-A0AAV1XF08-F1
#
_entry.id   AF-A0AAV1XF08-F1
#
_cell.length_a   1.000
_cell.length_b   1.000
_cell.length_c   1.000
_cell.angle_alpha   90.00
_cell.angle_beta   90.00
_cell.angle_gamma   90.00
#
_symmetry.space_group_name_H-M   'P 1'
#
loop_
_entity.id
_entity.type
_entity.pdbx_description
1 polymer ?
#
loop_
_entity_poly.entity_id
_entity_poly.type
_entity_poly.pdbx_seq_one_letter_code
_entity_poly.pdbx_strand_id
1 'polypeptide(L)'
;MAFRHFSILSLLIVALTYTEAAGEHVRHATEKKIEVVVEATVYCQSCEHFGTWSMIGAKPIPSAKVSVTCKTHKGQVSYYKVFETDKNGYLYAPLEGLKIQHYILDHPLQSCFAKPIWSPLESCSLLSNVNYGLDGSPLRYEDKRLVGSRYEAIIYAAGPLAFRPSNCSHSH
;
A
#
# COMPACT_ATOMS: atom_id res chain seq x y z
N MET A 1 18.01 1.30 -100.89
CA MET A 1 17.23 1.81 -99.74
C MET A 1 17.77 1.14 -98.48
N ALA A 2 17.83 1.91 -97.40
CA ALA A 2 18.73 1.72 -96.28
C ALA A 2 18.39 0.52 -95.37
N PHE A 3 19.45 -0.15 -94.91
CA PHE A 3 19.50 -0.94 -93.68
C PHE A 3 19.23 -0.05 -92.45
N ARG A 4 18.51 -0.58 -91.44
CA ARG A 4 18.65 -0.27 -89.99
C ARG A 4 17.62 -1.09 -89.21
N HIS A 5 18.04 -2.22 -88.63
CA HIS A 5 18.55 -2.39 -87.26
C HIS A 5 17.45 -2.68 -86.23
N PHE A 6 17.40 -3.96 -85.83
CA PHE A 6 16.86 -4.44 -84.57
C PHE A 6 17.37 -3.58 -83.40
N SER A 7 16.47 -3.12 -82.54
CA SER A 7 16.81 -2.70 -81.19
C SER A 7 15.79 -3.25 -80.21
N ILE A 8 16.28 -4.23 -79.47
CA ILE A 8 15.74 -4.79 -78.25
C ILE A 8 15.61 -3.65 -77.22
N LEU A 9 14.43 -3.45 -76.65
CA LEU A 9 14.33 -2.79 -75.35
C LEU A 9 13.31 -3.55 -74.50
N SER A 10 13.84 -4.51 -73.77
CA SER A 10 13.19 -5.26 -72.71
C SER A 10 12.68 -4.30 -71.64
N LEU A 11 11.36 -4.07 -71.55
CA LEU A 11 10.75 -3.46 -70.38
C LEU A 11 10.75 -4.48 -69.24
N LEU A 12 11.82 -4.48 -68.46
CA LEU A 12 11.88 -5.08 -67.13
C LEU A 12 10.98 -4.25 -66.20
N ILE A 13 9.75 -4.71 -65.97
CA ILE A 13 8.87 -4.19 -64.92
C ILE A 13 9.44 -4.69 -63.60
N VAL A 14 10.18 -3.82 -62.90
CA VAL A 14 10.61 -4.06 -61.52
C VAL A 14 9.37 -4.00 -60.64
N ALA A 15 8.81 -5.17 -60.31
CA ALA A 15 7.82 -5.28 -59.25
C ALA A 15 8.52 -5.00 -57.91
N LEU A 16 8.38 -3.79 -57.38
CA LEU A 16 8.70 -3.51 -55.99
C LEU A 16 7.67 -4.25 -55.12
N THR A 17 8.05 -5.44 -54.65
CA THR A 17 7.37 -6.10 -53.56
C THR A 17 7.68 -5.32 -52.29
N TYR A 18 6.74 -4.46 -51.87
CA TYR A 18 6.73 -3.92 -50.52
C TYR A 18 6.43 -5.08 -49.57
N THR A 19 7.47 -5.71 -49.05
CA THR A 19 7.34 -6.53 -47.84
C THR A 19 7.12 -5.56 -46.69
N GLU A 20 5.84 -5.27 -46.38
CA GLU A 20 5.49 -4.82 -45.04
C GLU A 20 5.88 -5.95 -44.10
N ALA A 21 7.03 -5.79 -43.45
CA ALA A 21 7.34 -6.55 -42.27
C ALA A 21 6.25 -6.20 -41.27
N ALA A 22 5.24 -7.08 -41.18
CA ALA A 22 4.32 -7.13 -40.06
C ALA A 22 5.19 -7.46 -38.84
N GLY A 23 5.79 -6.41 -38.26
CA GLY A 23 6.40 -6.46 -36.95
C GLY A 23 5.30 -6.88 -36.01
N GLU A 24 5.30 -8.16 -35.66
CA GLU A 24 4.49 -8.74 -34.62
C GLU A 24 4.86 -7.99 -33.34
N HIS A 25 4.13 -6.91 -33.05
CA HIS A 25 4.20 -6.21 -31.79
C HIS A 25 3.63 -7.17 -30.75
N VAL A 26 4.49 -8.08 -30.28
CA VAL A 26 4.27 -8.81 -29.04
C VAL A 26 4.09 -7.73 -27.99
N ARG A 27 2.82 -7.42 -27.67
CA ARG A 27 2.48 -6.65 -26.49
C ARG A 27 2.93 -7.53 -25.34
N HIS A 28 4.19 -7.37 -24.91
CA HIS A 28 4.63 -7.88 -23.63
C HIS A 28 3.66 -7.32 -22.61
N ALA A 29 2.74 -8.17 -22.14
CA ALA A 29 1.87 -7.85 -21.02
C ALA A 29 2.81 -7.41 -19.90
N THR A 30 2.80 -6.11 -19.61
CA THR A 30 3.68 -5.61 -18.55
C THR A 30 3.14 -6.17 -17.25
N GLU A 31 3.93 -7.01 -16.59
CA GLU A 31 3.55 -7.62 -15.32
C GLU A 31 3.18 -6.52 -14.31
N LYS A 32 1.96 -6.58 -13.79
CA LYS A 32 1.42 -5.61 -12.84
C LYS A 32 1.80 -6.06 -11.43
N LYS A 33 2.59 -5.26 -10.70
CA LYS A 33 2.90 -5.54 -9.29
C LYS A 33 1.63 -5.37 -8.46
N ILE A 34 1.20 -6.42 -7.77
CA ILE A 34 0.09 -6.38 -6.80
C ILE A 34 0.67 -6.39 -5.39
N GLU A 35 0.23 -5.45 -4.56
CA GLU A 35 0.74 -5.26 -3.21
C GLU A 35 -0.40 -5.24 -2.19
N VAL A 36 -0.14 -5.79 -1.00
CA VAL A 36 -1.02 -5.67 0.16
C VAL A 36 -0.48 -4.55 1.03
N VAL A 37 -1.34 -3.60 1.38
CA VAL A 37 -0.96 -2.41 2.14
C VAL A 37 -1.85 -2.29 3.37
N VAL A 38 -1.23 -1.92 4.49
CA VAL A 38 -1.95 -1.44 5.66
C VAL A 38 -1.91 0.09 5.67
N GLU A 39 -3.06 0.70 5.87
CA GLU A 39 -3.13 2.12 6.17
C GLU A 39 -3.63 2.37 7.59
N ALA A 40 -3.13 3.44 8.19
CA ALA A 40 -3.57 3.89 9.50
C ALA A 40 -3.34 5.39 9.64
N THR A 41 -3.97 5.98 10.63
CA THR A 41 -3.68 7.34 11.09
C THR A 41 -3.37 7.31 12.57
N VAL A 42 -2.31 7.99 12.99
CA VAL A 42 -1.91 8.09 14.39
C VAL A 42 -2.19 9.49 14.91
N TYR A 43 -2.86 9.55 16.05
CA TYR A 43 -3.29 10.79 16.68
C TYR A 43 -2.85 10.88 18.14
N CYS A 44 -2.82 12.12 18.62
CA CYS A 44 -2.80 12.46 20.03
C CYS A 44 -4.25 12.72 20.47
N GLN A 45 -4.78 11.90 21.36
CA GLN A 45 -6.13 12.05 21.90
C GLN A 45 -6.23 13.31 22.78
N SER A 46 -7.36 14.02 22.71
CA SER A 46 -7.64 15.13 23.63
C SER A 46 -7.80 14.64 25.07
N CYS A 47 -7.31 15.44 26.03
CA CYS A 47 -7.52 15.17 27.46
C CYS A 47 -8.99 15.18 27.88
N GLU A 48 -9.85 15.91 27.17
CA GLU A 48 -11.31 15.93 27.40
C GLU A 48 -11.97 14.56 27.18
N HIS A 49 -11.28 13.68 26.45
CA HIS A 49 -11.79 12.35 26.08
C HIS A 49 -10.94 11.22 26.62
N PHE A 50 -10.09 11.50 27.61
CA PHE A 50 -9.27 10.50 28.28
C PHE A 50 -10.13 9.34 28.81
N GLY A 51 -9.70 8.10 28.54
CA GLY A 51 -10.42 6.88 28.94
C GLY A 51 -11.61 6.52 28.06
N THR A 52 -11.90 7.31 27.01
CA THR A 52 -12.97 7.04 26.05
C THR A 52 -12.41 6.64 24.69
N TRP A 53 -13.32 6.24 23.80
CA TRP A 53 -13.00 5.93 22.40
C TRP A 53 -13.10 7.17 21.49
N SER A 54 -13.43 8.35 22.04
CA SER A 54 -13.62 9.56 21.26
C SER A 54 -12.30 10.10 20.71
N MET A 55 -12.35 10.52 19.44
CA MET A 55 -11.27 11.17 18.71
C MET A 55 -11.55 12.65 18.42
N ILE A 56 -12.61 13.21 19.01
CA ILE A 56 -12.92 14.64 18.87
C ILE A 56 -11.76 15.46 19.43
N GLY A 57 -11.33 16.48 18.69
CA GLY A 57 -10.18 17.34 19.06
C GLY A 57 -8.81 16.65 19.01
N ALA A 58 -8.72 15.39 18.56
CA ALA A 58 -7.45 14.69 18.43
C ALA A 58 -6.58 15.30 17.32
N LYS A 59 -5.26 15.35 17.54
CA LYS A 59 -4.30 15.97 16.61
C LYS A 59 -3.39 14.93 15.98
N PRO A 60 -3.13 14.97 14.67
CA PRO A 60 -2.28 13.97 14.02
C PRO A 60 -0.85 14.02 14.58
N ILE A 61 -0.21 12.86 14.70
CA ILE A 61 1.18 12.76 15.17
C ILE A 61 2.06 12.38 13.98
N PRO A 62 2.86 13.31 13.45
CA PRO A 62 3.85 12.98 12.43
C PRO A 62 4.98 12.15 13.01
N SER A 63 5.65 11.34 12.19
CA SER A 63 6.79 10.51 12.59
C SER A 63 6.53 9.52 13.75
N ALA A 64 5.27 9.27 14.11
CA ALA A 64 4.92 8.18 15.01
C ALA A 64 5.26 6.82 14.38
N LYS A 65 5.73 5.88 15.21
CA LYS A 65 6.07 4.51 14.77
C LYS A 65 4.91 3.56 15.06
N VAL A 66 4.58 2.78 14.05
CA VAL A 66 3.52 1.75 14.10
C VAL A 66 4.13 0.42 13.67
N SER A 67 3.97 -0.61 14.48
CA SER A 67 4.28 -1.98 14.07
C SER A 67 3.09 -2.58 13.35
N VAL A 68 3.32 -3.23 12.22
CA VAL A 68 2.37 -4.20 11.65
C VAL A 68 2.91 -5.60 11.93
N THR A 69 2.10 -6.40 12.61
CA THR A 69 2.43 -7.78 12.94
C THR A 69 1.40 -8.69 12.31
N CYS A 70 1.85 -9.76 11.66
CA CYS A 70 0.97 -10.84 11.23
C CYS A 70 1.39 -12.16 11.89
N LYS A 71 0.40 -12.95 12.30
CA LYS A 71 0.59 -14.26 12.88
C LYS A 71 -0.03 -15.33 11.99
N THR A 72 0.60 -16.48 11.86
CA THR A 72 -0.06 -17.64 11.26
C THR A 72 -1.24 -18.08 12.14
N HIS A 73 -2.12 -18.91 11.59
CA HIS A 73 -3.21 -19.55 12.33
C HIS A 73 -2.74 -20.38 13.54
N LYS A 74 -1.44 -20.71 13.61
CA LYS A 74 -0.80 -21.37 14.77
C LYS A 74 -0.28 -20.37 15.82
N GLY A 75 -0.53 -19.08 15.63
CA GLY A 75 -0.12 -18.00 16.53
C GLY A 75 1.35 -17.54 16.38
N GLN A 76 2.11 -18.11 15.44
CA GLN A 76 3.51 -17.75 15.22
C GLN A 76 3.62 -16.46 14.40
N VAL A 77 4.53 -15.55 14.76
CA VAL A 77 4.75 -14.32 13.97
C VAL A 77 5.32 -14.68 12.60
N SER A 78 4.55 -14.43 11.54
CA SER A 78 4.95 -14.63 10.14
C SER A 78 5.48 -13.36 9.49
N TYR A 79 5.13 -12.20 10.05
CA TYR A 79 5.55 -10.90 9.56
C TYR A 79 5.62 -9.90 10.71
N TYR A 80 6.66 -9.08 10.72
CA TYR A 80 6.80 -7.94 11.62
C TYR A 80 7.60 -6.84 10.92
N LYS A 81 7.04 -5.64 10.85
CA LYS A 81 7.77 -4.46 10.37
C LYS A 81 7.26 -3.22 11.09
N VAL A 82 8.17 -2.28 11.32
CA VAL A 82 7.85 -0.96 11.88
C VAL A 82 7.86 0.05 10.75
N PHE A 83 6.82 0.86 10.71
CA PHE A 83 6.66 1.95 9.76
C PHE A 83 6.50 3.27 10.50
N GLU A 84 6.73 4.35 9.79
CA GLU A 84 6.65 5.71 10.30
C GLU A 84 5.54 6.48 9.57
N THR A 85 4.80 7.28 10.32
CA THR A 85 3.75 8.14 9.77
C THR A 85 4.31 9.39 9.10
N ASP A 86 3.60 9.87 8.08
CA ASP A 86 3.91 11.10 7.37
C ASP A 86 3.59 12.35 8.20
N LYS A 87 3.76 13.53 7.59
CA LYS A 87 3.48 14.83 8.22
C LYS A 87 2.03 15.01 8.73
N ASN A 88 1.09 14.23 8.22
CA ASN A 88 -0.32 14.27 8.59
C ASN A 88 -0.68 13.15 9.58
N GLY A 89 0.31 12.43 10.12
CA GLY A 89 0.10 11.26 10.97
C GLY A 89 -0.45 10.05 10.20
N TYR A 90 -0.44 10.08 8.86
CA TYR A 90 -0.92 8.99 8.02
C TYR A 90 0.18 7.97 7.75
N LEU A 91 -0.19 6.70 7.73
CA LEU A 91 0.69 5.57 7.47
C LEU A 91 0.25 4.87 6.18
N TYR A 92 1.19 4.65 5.27
CA TYR A 92 1.07 3.72 4.16
C TYR A 92 2.14 2.64 4.32
N ALA A 93 1.73 1.43 4.68
CA ALA A 93 2.62 0.34 5.07
C ALA A 93 2.49 -0.87 4.14
N PRO A 94 3.28 -0.94 3.05
CA PRO A 94 3.37 -2.11 2.19
C PRO A 94 3.88 -3.34 2.94
N LEU A 95 3.15 -4.44 2.84
CA LEU A 95 3.51 -5.72 3.47
C LEU A 95 4.45 -6.54 2.58
N GLU A 96 5.52 -5.91 2.10
CA GLU A 96 6.54 -6.54 1.25
C GLU A 96 7.16 -7.74 1.96
N GLY A 97 7.14 -8.91 1.32
CA GLY A 97 7.68 -10.14 1.88
C GLY A 97 6.75 -10.86 2.88
N LEU A 98 5.49 -10.43 3.02
CA LEU A 98 4.48 -11.19 3.75
C LEU A 98 4.33 -12.59 3.14
N LYS A 99 4.55 -13.62 3.97
CA LYS A 99 4.37 -15.02 3.58
C LYS A 99 3.02 -15.52 4.11
N ILE A 100 2.14 -15.89 3.18
CA ILE A 100 0.85 -16.53 3.49
C ILE A 100 1.02 -18.03 3.25
N GLN A 101 0.91 -18.84 4.31
CA GLN A 101 1.00 -20.30 4.17
C GLN A 101 -0.39 -20.89 3.89
N HIS A 102 -1.41 -20.37 4.55
CA HIS A 102 -2.80 -20.78 4.36
C HIS A 102 -3.68 -19.58 3.96
N TYR A 103 -4.16 -19.55 2.73
CA TYR A 103 -4.85 -18.38 2.14
C TYR A 103 -6.04 -17.85 2.93
N ILE A 104 -6.81 -18.73 3.58
CA ILE A 104 -7.97 -18.34 4.39
C ILE A 104 -7.54 -17.95 5.81
N LEU A 105 -6.89 -18.86 6.54
CA LEU A 105 -6.58 -18.69 7.96
C LEU A 105 -5.44 -17.70 8.24
N ASP A 106 -4.51 -17.53 7.30
CA ASP A 106 -3.42 -16.55 7.40
C ASP A 106 -3.74 -15.27 6.61
N HIS A 107 -4.99 -15.10 6.16
CA HIS A 107 -5.43 -13.91 5.42
C HIS A 107 -5.21 -12.64 6.27
N PRO A 108 -4.72 -11.51 5.70
CA PRO A 108 -4.40 -10.31 6.48
C PRO A 108 -5.49 -9.80 7.43
N LEU A 109 -6.76 -9.95 7.05
CA LEU A 109 -7.92 -9.61 7.90
C LEU A 109 -8.00 -10.42 9.20
N GLN A 110 -7.48 -11.64 9.21
CA GLN A 110 -7.52 -12.54 10.37
C GLN A 110 -6.16 -12.60 11.07
N SER A 111 -5.07 -12.47 10.30
CA SER A 111 -3.71 -12.72 10.77
C SER A 111 -2.98 -11.47 11.23
N CYS A 112 -3.34 -10.29 10.73
CA CYS A 112 -2.55 -9.07 10.93
C CYS A 112 -3.25 -8.04 11.84
N PHE A 113 -2.42 -7.26 12.54
CA PHE A 113 -2.85 -6.12 13.35
C PHE A 113 -1.80 -5.01 13.36
N ALA A 114 -2.25 -3.77 13.52
CA ALA A 114 -1.40 -2.59 13.64
C ALA A 114 -1.39 -2.07 15.08
N LYS A 115 -0.23 -1.69 15.58
CA LYS A 115 -0.05 -1.17 16.94
C LYS A 115 0.86 0.06 16.94
N PRO A 116 0.43 1.20 17.50
CA PRO A 116 1.34 2.30 17.76
C PRO A 116 2.35 1.83 18.82
N ILE A 117 3.63 2.08 18.59
CA ILE A 117 4.71 1.64 19.50
C ILE A 117 5.55 2.80 20.03
N TRP A 118 5.59 3.93 19.32
CA TRP A 118 6.32 5.11 19.76
C TRP A 118 5.76 6.39 19.15
N SER A 119 5.81 7.48 19.93
CA SER A 119 5.45 8.84 19.52
C SER A 119 6.66 9.76 19.68
N PRO A 120 6.96 10.64 18.70
CA PRO A 120 7.98 11.67 18.85
C PRO A 120 7.58 12.81 19.79
N LEU A 121 6.29 12.90 20.15
CA LEU A 121 5.80 13.96 21.03
C LEU A 121 5.88 13.49 22.47
N GLU A 122 6.82 14.04 23.25
CA GLU A 122 6.97 13.71 24.67
C GLU A 122 5.67 13.96 25.44
N SER A 123 5.01 15.08 25.17
CA SER A 123 3.73 15.47 25.74
C SER A 123 2.57 14.55 25.34
N CYS A 124 2.74 13.66 24.37
CA CYS A 124 1.73 12.72 23.89
C CYS A 124 2.33 11.38 23.50
N SER A 125 2.90 10.71 24.50
CA SER A 125 3.71 9.49 24.34
C SER A 125 3.13 8.27 25.04
N LEU A 126 2.07 8.43 25.84
CA LEU A 126 1.41 7.29 26.50
C LEU A 126 0.47 6.60 25.51
N LEU A 127 0.55 5.28 25.43
CA LEU A 127 -0.34 4.51 24.58
C LEU A 127 -1.80 4.60 25.07
N SER A 128 -2.73 4.64 24.13
CA SER A 128 -4.18 4.57 24.38
C SER A 128 -4.76 3.31 23.72
N ASN A 129 -5.83 2.74 24.30
CA ASN A 129 -6.51 1.57 23.72
C ASN A 129 -7.64 1.94 22.75
N VAL A 130 -7.70 3.19 22.29
CA VAL A 130 -8.66 3.58 21.24
C VAL A 130 -8.49 2.66 20.04
N ASN A 131 -9.61 2.10 19.56
CA ASN A 131 -9.65 1.16 18.43
C ASN A 131 -8.67 -0.02 18.59
N TYR A 132 -8.55 -0.52 19.81
CA TYR A 132 -7.68 -1.65 20.18
C TYR A 132 -6.18 -1.37 20.01
N GLY A 133 -5.75 -0.10 20.11
CA GLY A 133 -4.35 0.28 19.93
C GLY A 133 -3.35 -0.45 20.85
N LEU A 134 -3.72 -0.81 22.08
CA LEU A 134 -2.85 -1.57 22.98
C LEU A 134 -2.80 -3.06 22.62
N ASP A 135 -3.94 -3.64 22.27
CA ASP A 135 -4.07 -5.06 21.99
C ASP A 135 -3.61 -5.42 20.57
N GLY A 136 -3.64 -4.44 19.67
CA GLY A 136 -3.44 -4.57 18.23
C GLY A 136 -4.75 -4.29 17.50
N SER A 137 -4.77 -3.21 16.72
CA SER A 137 -5.93 -2.84 15.92
C SER A 137 -6.07 -3.81 14.74
N PRO A 138 -7.19 -4.55 14.62
CA PRO A 138 -7.37 -5.50 13.52
C PRO A 138 -7.50 -4.76 12.18
N LEU A 139 -7.08 -5.43 11.11
CA LEU A 139 -7.24 -4.90 9.77
C LEU A 139 -8.70 -5.00 9.31
N ARG A 140 -9.16 -3.97 8.58
CA ARG A 140 -10.49 -3.89 8.00
C ARG A 140 -10.37 -3.68 6.50
N TYR A 141 -11.20 -4.36 5.72
CA TYR A 141 -11.30 -4.14 4.29
C TYR A 141 -12.42 -3.14 4.04
N GLU A 142 -12.08 -2.01 3.42
CA GLU A 142 -13.02 -0.92 3.13
C GLU A 142 -13.20 -0.71 1.62
N ASP A 143 -13.04 -1.79 0.83
CA ASP A 143 -13.08 -1.75 -0.63
C ASP A 143 -12.11 -0.75 -1.29
N LYS A 144 -11.02 -0.43 -0.58
CA LYS A 144 -10.02 0.53 -1.04
C LYS A 144 -8.95 -0.16 -1.87
N ARG A 145 -8.79 0.33 -3.11
CA ARG A 145 -7.76 -0.12 -4.05
C ARG A 145 -7.09 1.07 -4.71
N LEU A 146 -5.78 1.00 -4.87
CA LEU A 146 -5.04 1.93 -5.72
C LEU A 146 -4.68 1.21 -7.02
N VAL A 147 -5.16 1.70 -8.15
CA VAL A 147 -4.96 1.06 -9.46
C VAL A 147 -4.18 2.00 -10.38
N GLY A 148 -2.96 1.59 -10.73
CA GLY A 148 -2.11 2.22 -11.74
C GLY A 148 -1.86 1.29 -12.93
N SER A 149 -1.18 1.82 -13.95
CA SER A 149 -0.89 1.09 -15.20
C SER A 149 0.01 -0.13 -15.01
N ARG A 150 0.87 -0.14 -13.99
CA ARG A 150 1.81 -1.23 -13.66
C ARG A 150 1.79 -1.64 -12.18
N TYR A 151 0.84 -1.10 -11.42
CA TYR A 151 0.78 -1.25 -9.97
C TYR A 151 -0.67 -1.38 -9.49
N GLU A 152 -0.91 -2.27 -8.54
CA GLU A 152 -2.15 -2.35 -7.78
C GLU A 152 -1.84 -2.51 -6.30
N ALA A 153 -2.54 -1.76 -5.45
CA ALA A 153 -2.53 -2.00 -4.01
C ALA A 153 -3.93 -2.34 -3.51
N ILE A 154 -4.04 -3.44 -2.76
CA ILE A 154 -5.21 -3.76 -1.94
C ILE A 154 -4.94 -3.19 -0.56
N ILE A 155 -5.76 -2.22 -0.15
CA ILE A 155 -5.51 -1.44 1.06
C ILE A 155 -6.46 -1.88 2.17
N TYR A 156 -5.88 -2.24 3.31
CA TYR A 156 -6.59 -2.55 4.54
C TYR A 156 -6.38 -1.44 5.56
N ALA A 157 -7.46 -0.98 6.17
CA ALA A 157 -7.41 0.07 7.19
C ALA A 157 -7.22 -0.52 8.60
N ALA A 158 -6.44 0.17 9.43
CA ALA A 158 -6.33 -0.07 10.86
C ALA A 158 -6.50 1.24 11.62
N GLY A 159 -7.14 1.19 12.80
CA GLY A 159 -7.39 2.38 13.60
C GLY A 159 -8.55 3.26 13.09
N PRO A 160 -8.56 4.56 13.41
CA PRO A 160 -7.43 5.39 13.87
C PRO A 160 -6.75 4.94 15.17
N LEU A 161 -5.43 5.07 15.23
CA LEU A 161 -4.61 4.72 16.40
C LEU A 161 -4.32 5.97 17.22
N ALA A 162 -4.13 5.82 18.53
CA ALA A 162 -3.90 6.97 19.40
C ALA A 162 -2.84 6.76 20.48
N PHE A 163 -2.07 7.82 20.69
CA PHE A 163 -1.43 8.12 21.96
C PHE A 163 -2.30 9.10 22.74
N ARG A 164 -1.96 9.33 24.00
CA ARG A 164 -2.60 10.30 24.87
C ARG A 164 -1.55 11.11 25.65
N PRO A 165 -1.91 12.29 26.14
CA PRO A 165 -1.04 13.05 27.01
C PRO A 165 -0.74 12.32 28.32
N SER A 166 0.46 12.60 28.86
CA SER A 166 0.91 12.07 30.16
C SER A 166 0.23 12.76 31.32
N ASN A 167 -0.06 14.05 31.19
CA ASN A 167 -0.75 14.86 32.17
C ASN A 167 -2.01 15.47 31.56
N CYS A 168 -3.15 14.94 31.96
CA CYS A 168 -4.45 15.55 31.74
C CYS A 168 -4.93 16.07 33.09
N SER A 169 -4.54 17.30 33.44
CA SER A 169 -5.14 17.99 34.57
C SER A 169 -6.64 18.07 34.30
N HIS A 170 -7.45 17.43 35.14
CA HIS A 170 -8.90 17.58 35.10
C HIS A 170 -9.23 19.06 35.39
N SER A 171 -9.41 19.87 34.36
CA SER A 171 -10.08 21.16 34.52
C SER A 171 -11.56 20.83 34.73
N HIS A 172 -11.97 20.85 36.00
CA HIS A 172 -13.37 20.81 36.40
C HIS A 172 -14.10 22.08 35.97
#